data_AF-A0A1L9PJS4-F1
#
_entry.id   AF-A0A1L9PJS4-F1
#
_cell.length_a   1.000
_cell.length_b   1.000
_cell.length_c   1.000
_cell.angle_alpha   90.00
_cell.angle_beta   90.00
_cell.angle_gamma   90.00
#
_symmetry.space_group_name_H-M   'P 1'
#
loop_
_entity.id
_entity.type
_entity.pdbx_description
1 polymer ?
#
loop_
_entity_poly.entity_id
_entity_poly.type
_entity_poly.pdbx_seq_one_letter_code
_entity_poly.pdbx_strand_id
1 'polypeptide(L)'
;ATKQRAWLAQAWRWITTPKGFFITIYGLNIVAWGGMLFLLICNAAPAMCHPSCTDLYSSRRIWIEITSQILNGLFCVTGLGLAPWRLRDLYFWCCWRLAGIDREKRLAGIVRLATIHRAWYRLPATVSHSGCVEDCNSEQSRCPTTAALEFSMNGVPAPATAPWKLDFVVWCNMGNSIFQGCLAGCMWGMSRFNRPSWTTGLFVTLACVVAGMAGYMVFRETRRIARLTGVKTAVAEKGEGFV
;
A
#
# COMPACT_ATOMS: atom_id res chain seq x y z
N ALA A 1 24.10 -6.67 18.74
CA ALA A 1 24.65 -5.32 18.50
C ALA A 1 24.94 -5.02 17.02
N THR A 2 25.70 -5.86 16.29
CA THR A 2 26.09 -5.60 14.87
C THR A 2 24.92 -5.52 13.90
N LYS A 3 23.93 -6.43 13.98
CA LYS A 3 22.73 -6.40 13.13
C LYS A 3 21.87 -5.14 13.31
N GLN A 4 21.76 -4.63 14.53
CA GLN A 4 21.00 -3.40 14.82
C GLN A 4 21.69 -2.16 14.24
N ARG A 5 23.02 -2.07 14.39
CA ARG A 5 23.81 -0.96 13.81
C ARG A 5 23.76 -0.97 12.27
N ALA A 6 23.86 -2.14 11.65
CA ALA A 6 23.73 -2.27 10.20
C ALA A 6 22.33 -1.86 9.71
N TRP A 7 21.27 -2.26 10.43
CA TRP A 7 19.91 -1.85 10.11
C TRP A 7 19.70 -0.34 10.25
N LEU A 8 20.21 0.26 11.33
CA LEU A 8 20.13 1.71 11.57
C LEU A 8 20.89 2.49 10.50
N ALA A 9 22.08 2.04 10.10
CA ALA A 9 22.85 2.66 9.02
C ALA A 9 22.10 2.60 7.68
N GLN A 10 21.48 1.46 7.36
CA GLN A 10 20.68 1.31 6.15
C GLN A 10 19.43 2.19 6.17
N ALA A 11 18.75 2.27 7.32
CA ALA A 11 17.61 3.16 7.52
C ALA A 11 18.01 4.62 7.35
N TRP A 12 19.14 5.03 7.94
CA TRP A 12 19.67 6.40 7.82
C TRP A 12 19.96 6.77 6.36
N ARG A 13 20.63 5.88 5.61
CA ARG A 13 20.90 6.07 4.17
C ARG A 13 19.61 6.24 3.36
N TRP A 14 18.56 5.51 3.70
CA TRP A 14 17.24 5.64 3.06
C TRP A 14 16.55 6.95 3.42
N ILE A 15 16.57 7.36 4.69
CA ILE A 15 16.00 8.64 5.16
C ILE A 15 16.68 9.83 4.50
N THR A 16 17.99 9.78 4.26
CA THR A 16 18.72 10.84 3.55
C THR A 16 18.47 10.88 2.04
N THR A 17 17.81 9.87 1.47
CA THR A 17 17.41 9.93 0.05
C THR A 17 16.23 10.90 -0.10
N PRO A 18 16.17 11.79 -1.11
CA PRO A 18 15.10 12.80 -1.22
C PRO A 18 13.68 12.23 -1.08
N LYS A 19 13.39 11.12 -1.78
CA LYS A 19 12.10 10.41 -1.64
C LYS A 19 11.86 9.87 -0.22
N GLY A 20 12.88 9.30 0.41
CA GLY A 20 12.79 8.69 1.74
C GLY A 20 12.62 9.75 2.83
N PHE A 21 13.28 10.90 2.68
CA PHE A 21 13.16 12.05 3.56
C PHE A 21 11.72 12.55 3.64
N PHE A 22 11.09 12.84 2.49
CA PHE A 22 9.70 13.31 2.46
C PHE A 22 8.72 12.27 3.01
N ILE A 23 8.90 10.99 2.66
CA ILE A 23 8.06 9.91 3.19
C ILE A 23 8.23 9.79 4.72
N THR A 24 9.45 9.95 5.23
CA THR A 24 9.73 9.88 6.67
C THR A 24 9.08 11.03 7.43
N ILE A 25 9.25 12.27 6.96
CA ILE A 25 8.58 13.44 7.55
C ILE A 25 7.07 13.26 7.54
N TYR A 26 6.51 12.79 6.43
CA TYR A 26 5.09 12.54 6.29
C TYR A 26 4.60 11.46 7.28
N GLY A 27 5.34 10.35 7.41
CA GLY A 27 5.03 9.29 8.38
C GLY A 27 5.13 9.77 9.83
N LEU A 28 6.15 10.56 10.17
CA LEU A 28 6.30 11.16 11.48
C LEU A 28 5.15 12.11 11.81
N ASN A 29 4.66 12.89 10.83
CA ASN A 29 3.48 13.73 11.00
C ASN A 29 2.23 12.91 11.34
N ILE A 30 1.97 11.81 10.60
CA ILE A 30 0.85 10.91 10.91
C ILE A 30 0.97 10.39 12.34
N VAL A 31 2.15 9.94 12.75
CA VAL A 31 2.37 9.40 14.10
C VAL A 31 2.22 10.48 15.17
N ALA A 32 2.73 11.70 14.94
CA ALA A 32 2.63 12.80 15.89
C ALA A 32 1.18 13.25 16.11
N TRP A 33 0.44 13.54 15.02
CA TRP A 33 -0.97 13.94 15.11
C TRP A 33 -1.85 12.77 15.58
N GLY A 34 -1.56 11.54 15.15
CA GLY A 34 -2.24 10.33 15.61
C GLY A 34 -2.04 10.09 17.11
N GLY A 35 -0.82 10.24 17.59
CA GLY A 35 -0.48 10.16 19.02
C GLY A 35 -1.17 11.25 19.84
N MET A 36 -1.20 12.49 19.35
CA MET A 36 -1.93 13.58 20.00
C MET A 36 -3.43 13.26 20.12
N LEU A 37 -4.05 12.77 19.05
CA LEU A 37 -5.46 12.36 19.08
C LEU A 37 -5.71 11.26 20.11
N PHE A 38 -4.83 10.26 20.16
CA PHE A 38 -4.91 9.17 21.13
C PHE A 38 -4.81 9.68 22.58
N LEU A 39 -3.83 10.53 22.88
CA LEU A 39 -3.65 11.13 24.21
C LEU A 39 -4.86 11.97 24.63
N LEU A 40 -5.43 12.75 23.71
CA LEU A 40 -6.63 13.53 23.96
C LEU A 40 -7.87 12.65 24.20
N ILE A 41 -7.99 11.50 23.53
CA ILE A 41 -9.09 10.55 23.79
C ILE A 41 -8.92 9.86 25.15
N CYS A 42 -7.69 9.43 25.49
CA CYS A 42 -7.35 8.82 26.77
C CYS A 42 -7.41 9.78 27.98
N ASN A 43 -7.80 11.04 27.78
CA ASN A 43 -7.88 12.07 28.82
C ASN A 43 -6.52 12.36 29.49
N ALA A 44 -5.41 12.19 28.76
CA ALA A 44 -4.05 12.41 29.27
C ALA A 44 -3.68 13.90 29.44
N ALA A 45 -4.59 14.81 29.09
CA ALA A 45 -4.42 16.26 29.25
C ALA A 45 -5.58 16.87 30.06
N PRO A 46 -5.66 16.63 31.39
CA PRO A 46 -6.73 17.13 32.25
C PRO A 46 -6.77 18.66 32.33
N ALA A 47 -5.65 19.34 32.06
CA ALA A 47 -5.55 20.80 32.03
C ALA A 47 -6.36 21.47 30.90
N MET A 48 -6.85 20.71 29.91
CA MET A 48 -7.70 21.24 28.83
C MET A 48 -9.20 21.16 29.14
N CYS A 49 -9.57 20.72 30.35
CA CYS A 49 -10.95 20.53 30.78
C CYS A 49 -11.52 21.74 31.53
N HIS A 50 -11.63 22.87 30.86
CA HIS A 50 -12.37 24.03 31.36
C HIS A 50 -13.48 24.39 30.36
N PRO A 51 -14.76 24.55 30.77
CA PRO A 51 -15.35 24.36 32.09
C PRO A 51 -15.71 22.89 32.45
N SER A 52 -15.83 21.97 31.48
CA SER A 52 -15.91 20.52 31.74
C SER A 52 -15.32 19.70 30.59
N CYS A 53 -14.80 18.49 30.88
CA CYS A 53 -14.17 17.63 29.87
C CYS A 53 -15.11 17.18 28.74
N THR A 54 -16.42 17.25 28.95
CA THR A 54 -17.47 16.83 28.02
C THR A 54 -18.12 18.00 27.29
N ASP A 55 -17.79 19.25 27.63
CA ASP A 55 -18.39 20.43 27.03
C ASP A 55 -18.04 20.55 25.54
N LEU A 56 -19.02 20.95 24.73
CA LEU A 56 -18.91 21.20 23.28
C LEU A 56 -17.88 22.29 22.95
N TYR A 57 -17.65 23.22 23.89
CA TYR A 57 -16.72 24.34 23.72
C TYR A 57 -15.37 24.14 24.45
N SER A 58 -15.16 23.00 25.12
CA SER A 58 -13.89 22.71 25.76
C SER A 58 -12.75 22.68 24.74
N SER A 59 -11.59 23.26 25.12
CA SER A 59 -10.35 23.24 24.32
C SER A 59 -9.99 21.83 23.86
N ARG A 60 -10.28 20.80 24.65
CA ARG A 60 -10.09 19.39 24.28
C ARG A 60 -10.84 19.01 23.00
N ARG A 61 -12.13 19.35 22.89
CA ARG A 61 -12.94 19.01 21.70
C ARG A 61 -12.49 19.78 20.47
N ILE A 62 -12.04 21.02 20.64
CA ILE A 62 -11.47 21.82 19.55
C ILE A 62 -10.19 21.16 19.02
N TRP A 63 -9.28 20.77 19.92
CA TRP A 63 -8.05 20.06 19.52
C TRP A 63 -8.30 18.69 18.91
N ILE A 64 -9.29 17.93 19.41
CA ILE A 64 -9.72 16.68 18.78
C ILE A 64 -10.20 16.93 17.35
N GLU A 65 -11.00 17.97 17.13
CA GLU A 65 -11.48 18.33 15.80
C GLU A 65 -10.33 18.70 14.87
N ILE A 66 -9.44 19.62 15.27
CA ILE A 66 -8.26 20.04 14.49
C ILE A 66 -7.39 18.84 14.14
N THR A 67 -7.05 18.01 15.14
CA THR A 67 -6.21 16.84 14.94
C THR A 67 -6.87 15.83 14.01
N SER A 68 -8.20 15.67 14.12
CA SER A 68 -8.95 14.78 13.23
C SER A 68 -8.95 15.29 11.78
N GLN A 69 -9.11 16.60 11.55
CA GLN A 69 -9.07 17.18 10.21
C GLN A 69 -7.69 17.04 9.57
N ILE A 70 -6.62 17.26 10.34
CA ILE A 70 -5.24 17.06 9.87
C ILE A 70 -5.01 15.59 9.49
N LEU A 71 -5.41 14.65 10.34
CA LEU A 71 -5.27 13.22 10.06
C LEU A 71 -6.11 12.77 8.86
N ASN A 72 -7.33 13.29 8.72
CA ASN A 72 -8.15 13.05 7.54
C ASN A 72 -7.46 13.55 6.27
N GLY A 73 -6.96 14.79 6.27
CA GLY A 73 -6.22 15.35 5.16
C GLY A 73 -5.00 14.49 4.80
N LEU A 74 -4.19 14.11 5.80
CA LEU A 74 -3.05 13.22 5.60
C LEU A 74 -3.48 11.90 4.98
N PHE A 75 -4.45 11.20 5.55
CA PHE A 75 -4.89 9.92 4.99
C PHE A 75 -5.45 10.08 3.58
N CYS A 76 -6.33 11.05 3.34
CA CYS A 76 -6.89 11.35 2.02
C CYS A 76 -5.81 11.63 0.96
N VAL A 77 -4.73 12.33 1.30
CA VAL A 77 -3.61 12.52 0.35
C VAL A 77 -3.05 11.17 -0.12
N THR A 78 -2.97 10.17 0.75
CA THR A 78 -2.52 8.82 0.33
C THR A 78 -3.59 7.98 -0.33
N GLY A 79 -4.84 7.95 0.14
CA GLY A 79 -5.86 7.09 -0.47
C GLY A 79 -6.58 7.69 -1.67
N LEU A 80 -6.70 9.02 -1.76
CA LEU A 80 -7.17 9.72 -2.96
C LEU A 80 -6.02 10.04 -3.92
N GLY A 81 -4.85 10.45 -3.42
CA GLY A 81 -3.70 10.69 -4.30
C GLY A 81 -3.20 9.45 -5.03
N LEU A 82 -3.34 8.26 -4.41
CA LEU A 82 -3.07 6.97 -5.08
C LEU A 82 -4.32 6.36 -5.73
N ALA A 83 -5.48 7.03 -5.68
CA ALA A 83 -6.72 6.50 -6.27
C ALA A 83 -6.62 6.26 -7.78
N PRO A 84 -5.98 7.11 -8.62
CA PRO A 84 -5.87 6.83 -10.06
C PRO A 84 -5.17 5.50 -10.34
N TRP A 85 -4.11 5.19 -9.59
CA TRP A 85 -3.37 3.93 -9.70
C TRP A 85 -4.21 2.74 -9.25
N ARG A 86 -4.99 2.89 -8.16
CA ARG A 86 -5.90 1.85 -7.66
C ARG A 86 -7.09 1.61 -8.59
N LEU A 87 -7.63 2.65 -9.22
CA LEU A 87 -8.70 2.57 -10.20
C LEU A 87 -8.22 1.88 -11.48
N ARG A 88 -7.00 2.20 -11.95
CA ARG A 88 -6.37 1.48 -13.06
C ARG A 88 -6.19 0.00 -12.73
N ASP A 89 -5.71 -0.32 -11.52
CA ASP A 89 -5.56 -1.71 -11.08
C ASP A 89 -6.93 -2.43 -11.00
N LEU A 90 -7.99 -1.74 -10.52
CA LEU A 90 -9.35 -2.27 -10.54
C LEU A 90 -9.91 -2.44 -11.96
N TYR A 91 -9.58 -1.53 -12.89
CA TYR A 91 -9.99 -1.62 -14.29
C TYR A 91 -9.41 -2.89 -14.94
N PHE A 92 -8.11 -3.13 -14.78
CA PHE A 92 -7.49 -4.36 -15.28
C PHE A 92 -8.01 -5.60 -14.57
N TRP A 93 -8.33 -5.51 -13.29
CA TRP A 93 -9.02 -6.59 -12.56
C TRP A 93 -10.42 -6.87 -13.13
N CYS A 94 -11.18 -5.83 -13.46
CA CYS A 94 -12.47 -5.92 -14.14
C CYS A 94 -12.31 -6.56 -15.53
N CYS A 95 -11.33 -6.16 -16.34
CA CYS A 95 -11.02 -6.83 -17.60
C CYS A 95 -10.66 -8.31 -17.41
N TRP A 96 -10.01 -8.68 -16.30
CA TRP A 96 -9.69 -10.09 -16.03
C TRP A 96 -10.89 -10.92 -15.53
N ARG A 97 -11.77 -10.36 -14.70
CA ARG A 97 -12.89 -11.10 -14.07
C ARG A 97 -14.21 -10.98 -14.82
N LEU A 98 -14.46 -9.85 -15.47
CA LEU A 98 -15.74 -9.47 -16.07
C LEU A 98 -15.73 -9.45 -17.61
N ALA A 99 -14.59 -9.68 -18.28
CA ALA A 99 -14.53 -9.72 -19.75
C ALA A 99 -15.27 -10.90 -20.42
N GLY A 100 -15.98 -11.74 -19.66
CA GLY A 100 -16.88 -12.76 -20.22
C GLY A 100 -16.20 -13.73 -21.20
N ILE A 101 -16.72 -13.76 -22.44
CA ILE A 101 -16.33 -14.68 -23.52
C ILE A 101 -14.98 -14.27 -24.14
N ASP A 102 -14.59 -13.00 -24.06
CA ASP A 102 -13.36 -12.46 -24.66
C ASP A 102 -12.11 -12.92 -23.90
N ARG A 103 -11.64 -14.14 -24.21
CA ARG A 103 -10.44 -14.74 -23.59
C ARG A 103 -9.21 -13.86 -23.71
N GLU A 104 -9.03 -13.16 -24.83
CA GLU A 104 -7.86 -12.29 -25.07
C GLU A 104 -7.82 -11.11 -24.11
N LYS A 105 -8.94 -10.38 -23.93
CA LYS A 105 -9.03 -9.25 -22.99
C LYS A 105 -8.80 -9.70 -21.55
N ARG A 106 -9.32 -10.88 -21.21
CA ARG A 106 -9.13 -11.50 -19.90
C ARG A 106 -7.67 -11.87 -19.62
N LEU A 107 -6.97 -12.41 -20.61
CA LEU A 107 -5.54 -12.73 -20.55
C LEU A 107 -4.69 -11.46 -20.48
N ALA A 108 -4.99 -10.46 -21.31
CA ALA A 108 -4.30 -9.16 -21.30
C ALA A 108 -4.43 -8.47 -19.93
N GLY A 109 -5.61 -8.53 -19.32
CA GLY A 109 -5.87 -7.97 -17.98
C GLY A 109 -4.97 -8.57 -16.91
N ILE A 110 -4.92 -9.91 -16.78
CA ILE A 110 -4.09 -10.58 -15.76
C ILE A 110 -2.59 -10.37 -16.02
N VAL A 111 -2.14 -10.38 -17.27
CA VAL A 111 -0.74 -10.14 -17.63
C VAL A 111 -0.31 -8.72 -17.25
N ARG A 112 -1.13 -7.72 -17.55
CA ARG A 112 -0.84 -6.33 -17.15
C ARG A 112 -0.82 -6.17 -15.64
N LEU A 113 -1.78 -6.76 -14.93
CA LEU A 113 -1.86 -6.70 -13.46
C LEU A 113 -0.63 -7.35 -12.80
N ALA A 114 -0.18 -8.49 -13.32
CA ALA A 114 1.02 -9.14 -12.84
C ALA A 114 2.31 -8.41 -13.18
N THR A 115 2.35 -7.70 -14.30
CA THR A 115 3.49 -6.86 -14.65
C THR A 115 3.65 -5.71 -13.65
N ILE A 116 2.53 -5.08 -13.26
CA ILE A 116 2.50 -4.03 -12.23
C ILE A 116 2.95 -4.59 -10.88
N HIS A 117 2.42 -5.77 -10.50
CA HIS A 117 2.68 -6.42 -9.21
C HIS A 117 3.85 -7.42 -9.25
N ARG A 118 4.74 -7.31 -10.23
CA ARG A 118 5.83 -8.29 -10.51
C ARG A 118 6.78 -8.52 -9.33
N ALA A 119 6.86 -7.56 -8.41
CA ALA A 119 7.69 -7.65 -7.22
C ALA A 119 7.27 -8.81 -6.29
N TRP A 120 5.97 -9.15 -6.27
CA TRP A 120 5.42 -10.13 -5.34
C TRP A 120 4.45 -11.14 -5.96
N TYR A 121 3.93 -10.89 -7.17
CA TYR A 121 2.97 -11.76 -7.86
C TYR A 121 3.61 -12.42 -9.08
N ARG A 122 3.43 -13.74 -9.23
CA ARG A 122 3.94 -14.54 -10.36
C ARG A 122 2.81 -15.28 -11.07
N LEU A 123 2.76 -15.18 -12.40
CA LEU A 123 1.78 -15.88 -13.23
C LEU A 123 2.03 -17.39 -13.30
N PRO A 124 0.99 -18.20 -13.53
CA PRO A 124 1.15 -19.58 -13.99
C PRO A 124 1.82 -19.63 -15.37
N ALA A 125 2.79 -20.52 -15.54
CA ALA A 125 3.54 -20.68 -16.80
C ALA A 125 2.62 -20.91 -18.02
N THR A 126 1.49 -21.59 -17.83
CA THR A 126 0.49 -21.84 -18.89
C THR A 126 -0.11 -20.56 -19.48
N VAL A 127 -0.20 -19.49 -18.69
CA VAL A 127 -0.74 -18.19 -19.12
C VAL A 127 0.35 -17.33 -19.74
N SER A 128 1.60 -17.46 -19.27
CA SER A 128 2.75 -16.74 -19.83
C SER A 128 3.06 -17.13 -21.29
N HIS A 129 2.84 -18.40 -21.67
CA HIS A 129 3.04 -18.88 -23.04
C HIS A 129 1.90 -18.53 -24.01
N SER A 130 0.67 -18.33 -23.52
CA SER A 130 -0.49 -18.01 -24.36
C SER A 130 -0.55 -16.54 -24.81
N GLY A 131 0.27 -15.66 -24.23
CA GLY A 131 0.37 -14.24 -24.60
C GLY A 131 1.48 -13.93 -25.61
N CYS A 132 2.19 -14.95 -26.10
CA CYS A 132 3.17 -14.84 -27.18
C CYS A 132 2.64 -15.58 -28.42
N VAL A 133 1.68 -14.96 -29.09
CA VAL A 133 1.34 -15.29 -30.48
C VAL A 133 1.53 -13.99 -31.27
N GLU A 134 2.31 -14.08 -32.36
CA GLU A 134 2.88 -13.02 -33.21
C GLU A 134 4.08 -12.30 -32.55
N ASP A 135 5.32 -12.31 -33.04
CA ASP A 135 5.84 -12.50 -34.40
C ASP A 135 7.36 -12.79 -34.29
N CYS A 136 7.84 -13.94 -34.76
CA CYS A 136 9.29 -14.21 -34.82
C CYS A 136 9.84 -13.57 -36.10
N ASN A 137 10.09 -12.26 -36.07
CA ASN A 137 11.05 -11.57 -36.95
C ASN A 137 11.17 -10.09 -36.59
N SER A 138 12.09 -9.75 -35.67
CA SER A 138 12.83 -8.48 -35.70
C SER A 138 13.83 -8.45 -34.54
N GLU A 139 15.10 -8.36 -34.91
CA GLU A 139 16.15 -7.87 -34.02
C GLU A 139 15.72 -6.50 -33.45
N GLN A 140 16.05 -6.24 -32.18
CA GLN A 140 15.90 -4.92 -31.54
C GLN A 140 14.50 -4.52 -31.00
N SER A 141 13.86 -5.33 -30.16
CA SER A 141 12.85 -4.81 -29.22
C SER A 141 12.94 -5.52 -27.87
N ARG A 142 13.24 -4.74 -26.82
CA ARG A 142 13.46 -5.23 -25.45
C ARG A 142 12.13 -5.67 -24.85
N CYS A 143 11.74 -6.89 -25.18
CA CYS A 143 10.56 -7.56 -24.65
C CYS A 143 10.71 -7.71 -23.11
N PRO A 144 9.68 -7.43 -22.28
CA PRO A 144 9.72 -7.59 -20.82
C PRO A 144 9.97 -9.05 -20.36
N THR A 145 10.09 -9.95 -21.33
CA THR A 145 10.58 -11.32 -21.22
C THR A 145 12.02 -11.39 -20.71
N THR A 146 12.94 -10.49 -21.11
CA THR A 146 14.36 -10.62 -20.71
C THR A 146 14.57 -10.54 -19.20
N ALA A 147 13.83 -9.73 -18.46
CA ALA A 147 13.94 -9.69 -16.99
C ALA A 147 13.29 -10.89 -16.28
N ALA A 148 12.26 -11.50 -16.90
CA ALA A 148 11.65 -12.74 -16.39
C ALA A 148 12.50 -13.97 -16.72
N LEU A 149 13.24 -13.92 -17.83
CA LEU A 149 14.13 -14.96 -18.33
C LEU A 149 15.53 -14.86 -17.67
N GLU A 150 16.02 -13.66 -17.33
CA GLU A 150 17.20 -13.45 -16.48
C GLU A 150 17.01 -14.06 -15.08
N PHE A 151 15.77 -14.04 -14.55
CA PHE A 151 15.46 -14.71 -13.30
C PHE A 151 15.44 -16.24 -13.43
N SER A 152 15.23 -16.76 -14.64
CA SER A 152 15.23 -18.19 -14.94
C SER A 152 16.63 -18.79 -15.01
N MET A 153 17.68 -17.97 -15.12
CA MET A 153 19.07 -18.44 -15.19
C MET A 153 19.68 -18.82 -13.83
N ASN A 154 19.00 -18.56 -12.72
CA ASN A 154 19.49 -18.84 -11.36
C ASN A 154 18.85 -20.08 -10.70
N GLY A 155 18.17 -20.94 -11.47
CA GLY A 155 17.70 -22.24 -11.01
C GLY A 155 16.37 -22.20 -10.26
N VAL A 156 15.41 -22.95 -10.80
CA VAL A 156 14.03 -23.18 -10.32
C VAL A 156 13.04 -22.03 -10.59
N PRO A 157 12.11 -22.19 -11.55
CA PRO A 157 10.97 -21.29 -11.73
C PRO A 157 10.20 -21.14 -10.42
N ALA A 158 10.09 -19.92 -9.91
CA ALA A 158 9.30 -19.66 -8.70
C ALA A 158 7.84 -20.08 -8.93
N PRO A 159 7.23 -20.84 -8.00
CA PRO A 159 5.88 -21.37 -8.18
C PRO A 159 4.85 -20.25 -8.31
N ALA A 160 3.87 -20.48 -9.19
CA ALA A 160 2.82 -19.52 -9.49
C ALA A 160 2.09 -19.06 -8.21
N THR A 161 1.81 -17.76 -8.13
CA THR A 161 1.03 -17.19 -7.04
C THR A 161 -0.45 -17.48 -7.28
N ALA A 162 -1.18 -17.87 -6.23
CA ALA A 162 -2.60 -18.12 -6.35
C ALA A 162 -3.37 -16.83 -6.74
N PRO A 163 -4.30 -16.89 -7.72
CA PRO A 163 -4.96 -15.70 -8.27
C PRO A 163 -5.78 -14.93 -7.22
N TRP A 164 -6.39 -15.64 -6.27
CA TRP A 164 -7.20 -15.04 -5.20
C TRP A 164 -6.43 -14.02 -4.35
N LYS A 165 -5.09 -14.17 -4.23
CA LYS A 165 -4.27 -13.23 -3.46
C LYS A 165 -4.21 -11.87 -4.14
N LEU A 166 -4.21 -11.86 -5.47
CA LEU A 166 -4.27 -10.64 -6.27
C LEU A 166 -5.64 -9.98 -6.16
N ASP A 167 -6.71 -10.78 -6.27
CA ASP A 167 -8.08 -10.29 -6.01
C ASP A 167 -8.18 -9.62 -4.64
N PHE A 168 -7.68 -10.29 -3.60
CA PHE A 168 -7.70 -9.79 -2.23
C PHE A 168 -6.96 -8.46 -2.08
N VAL A 169 -5.74 -8.35 -2.62
CA VAL A 169 -4.94 -7.12 -2.52
C VAL A 169 -5.60 -5.95 -3.27
N VAL A 170 -6.15 -6.19 -4.47
CA VAL A 170 -6.86 -5.17 -5.25
C VAL A 170 -8.09 -4.68 -4.49
N TRP A 171 -8.90 -5.60 -3.96
CA TRP A 171 -10.10 -5.24 -3.19
C TRP A 171 -9.79 -4.54 -1.86
N CYS A 172 -8.76 -4.97 -1.12
CA CYS A 172 -8.33 -4.28 0.10
C CYS A 172 -7.81 -2.86 -0.19
N ASN A 173 -7.05 -2.69 -1.28
CA ASN A 173 -6.59 -1.37 -1.71
C ASN A 173 -7.75 -0.45 -2.14
N MET A 174 -8.72 -0.98 -2.87
CA MET A 174 -9.92 -0.23 -3.25
C MET A 174 -10.77 0.12 -2.02
N GLY A 175 -10.98 -0.84 -1.11
CA GLY A 175 -11.66 -0.63 0.15
C GLY A 175 -11.03 0.48 0.98
N ASN A 176 -9.69 0.55 1.03
CA ASN A 176 -8.99 1.65 1.69
C ASN A 176 -9.36 3.03 1.09
N SER A 177 -9.39 3.15 -0.24
CA SER A 177 -9.82 4.41 -0.89
C SER A 177 -11.28 4.73 -0.66
N ILE A 178 -12.17 3.73 -0.65
CA ILE A 178 -13.60 3.91 -0.36
C ILE A 178 -13.79 4.43 1.07
N PHE A 179 -13.18 3.78 2.07
CA PHE A 179 -13.30 4.20 3.47
C PHE A 179 -12.74 5.60 3.71
N GLN A 180 -11.66 5.97 3.03
CA GLN A 180 -11.13 7.33 3.10
C GLN A 180 -12.04 8.35 2.40
N GLY A 181 -12.68 7.98 1.28
CA GLY A 181 -13.70 8.80 0.64
C GLY A 181 -14.92 9.03 1.54
N CYS A 182 -15.41 7.97 2.21
CA CYS A 182 -16.48 8.07 3.19
C CYS A 182 -16.09 8.96 4.37
N LEU A 183 -14.85 8.82 4.87
CA LEU A 183 -14.33 9.62 5.97
C LEU A 183 -14.23 11.10 5.58
N ALA A 184 -13.70 11.40 4.39
CA ALA A 184 -13.64 12.75 3.84
C ALA A 184 -15.03 13.35 3.69
N GLY A 185 -15.98 12.61 3.12
CA GLY A 185 -17.37 13.02 2.99
C GLY A 185 -18.02 13.31 4.35
N CYS A 186 -17.75 12.49 5.36
CA CYS A 186 -18.24 12.72 6.72
C CYS A 186 -17.59 13.94 7.39
N MET A 187 -16.30 14.22 7.13
CA MET A 187 -15.60 15.36 7.72
C MET A 187 -15.94 16.69 7.07
N TRP A 188 -16.05 16.72 5.74
CA TRP A 188 -16.30 17.94 4.99
C TRP A 188 -17.79 18.23 4.84
N GLY A 189 -18.64 17.19 4.90
CA GLY A 189 -20.08 17.33 4.74
C GLY A 189 -20.87 17.59 6.03
N MET A 190 -20.31 17.34 7.21
CA MET A 190 -21.00 17.53 8.50
C MET A 190 -20.35 18.60 9.37
N SER A 191 -21.16 19.49 9.94
CA SER A 191 -20.72 20.43 10.97
C SER A 191 -20.33 19.69 12.26
N ARG A 192 -19.34 20.22 13.00
CA ARG A 192 -18.77 19.61 14.23
C ARG A 192 -19.81 19.16 15.26
N PHE A 193 -20.99 19.77 15.25
CA PHE A 193 -22.06 19.56 16.23
C PHE A 193 -22.97 18.37 15.88
N ASN A 194 -23.14 18.05 14.60
CA ASN A 194 -23.99 16.94 14.14
C ASN A 194 -23.21 15.66 13.89
N ARG A 195 -21.89 15.69 14.01
CA ARG A 195 -21.02 14.58 13.64
C ARG A 195 -20.94 13.57 14.79
N PRO A 196 -21.32 12.30 14.59
CA PRO A 196 -21.15 11.28 15.61
C PRO A 196 -19.66 11.06 15.88
N SER A 197 -19.26 11.10 17.16
CA SER A 197 -17.85 10.98 17.57
C SER A 197 -17.21 9.64 17.16
N TRP A 198 -18.02 8.59 16.97
CA TRP A 198 -17.56 7.26 16.58
C TRP A 198 -17.23 7.14 15.09
N THR A 199 -17.86 7.94 14.22
CA THR A 199 -17.78 7.77 12.76
C THR A 199 -16.35 7.94 12.26
N THR A 200 -15.63 8.93 12.79
CA THR A 200 -14.21 9.16 12.48
C THR A 200 -13.37 7.94 12.81
N GLY A 201 -13.45 7.48 14.06
CA GLY A 201 -12.61 6.40 14.56
C GLY A 201 -12.88 5.10 13.82
N LEU A 202 -14.16 4.82 13.53
CA LEU A 202 -14.58 3.63 12.80
C LEU A 202 -13.99 3.60 11.39
N PHE A 203 -14.14 4.67 10.60
CA PHE A 203 -13.62 4.69 9.23
C PHE A 203 -12.09 4.71 9.17
N VAL A 204 -11.40 5.42 10.08
CA VAL A 204 -9.93 5.35 10.17
C VAL A 204 -9.49 3.92 10.46
N THR A 205 -10.10 3.29 11.46
CA THR A 205 -9.72 1.94 11.89
C THR A 205 -9.94 0.93 10.76
N LEU A 206 -11.09 0.97 10.09
CA LEU A 206 -11.37 0.11 8.95
C LEU A 206 -10.38 0.34 7.81
N ALA A 207 -10.09 1.59 7.44
CA ALA A 207 -9.13 1.95 6.41
C ALA A 207 -7.72 1.41 6.74
N CYS A 208 -7.26 1.59 7.99
CA CYS A 208 -5.98 1.07 8.45
C CYS A 208 -5.93 -0.47 8.44
N VAL A 209 -7.02 -1.13 8.85
CA VAL A 209 -7.11 -2.60 8.86
C VAL A 209 -7.02 -3.16 7.44
N VAL A 210 -7.79 -2.64 6.48
CA VAL A 210 -7.71 -3.13 5.09
C VAL A 210 -6.37 -2.82 4.43
N ALA A 211 -5.76 -1.66 4.73
CA ALA A 211 -4.41 -1.34 4.26
C ALA A 211 -3.37 -2.30 4.86
N GLY A 212 -3.48 -2.60 6.17
CA GLY A 212 -2.62 -3.54 6.86
C GLY A 212 -2.73 -4.96 6.31
N MET A 213 -3.95 -5.44 6.03
CA MET A 213 -4.18 -6.74 5.41
C MET A 213 -3.55 -6.85 4.01
N ALA A 214 -3.71 -5.83 3.17
CA ALA A 214 -3.09 -5.79 1.85
C ALA A 214 -1.55 -5.83 1.96
N GLY A 215 -0.98 -4.98 2.83
CA GLY A 215 0.46 -4.94 3.08
C GLY A 215 1.01 -6.26 3.62
N TYR A 216 0.30 -6.91 4.54
CA TYR A 216 0.66 -8.22 5.09
C TYR A 216 0.70 -9.31 4.01
N MET A 217 -0.30 -9.35 3.12
CA MET A 217 -0.33 -10.32 2.02
C MET A 217 0.87 -10.14 1.09
N VAL A 218 1.13 -8.90 0.65
CA VAL A 218 2.27 -8.55 -0.22
C VAL A 218 3.60 -8.91 0.44
N PHE A 219 3.77 -8.56 1.71
CA PHE A 219 4.98 -8.88 2.47
C PHE A 219 5.22 -10.39 2.58
N ARG A 220 4.16 -11.16 2.89
CA ARG A 220 4.26 -12.61 3.05
C ARG A 220 4.64 -13.29 1.74
N GLU A 221 4.05 -12.87 0.62
CA GLU A 221 4.38 -13.43 -0.70
C GLU A 221 5.77 -13.00 -1.18
N THR A 222 6.15 -11.74 -0.94
CA THR A 222 7.50 -11.24 -1.25
C THR A 222 8.57 -12.06 -0.53
N ARG A 223 8.37 -12.33 0.77
CA ARG A 223 9.27 -13.20 1.56
C ARG A 223 9.25 -14.65 1.08
N ARG A 224 8.09 -15.17 0.67
CA ARG A 224 7.97 -16.52 0.12
C ARG A 224 8.80 -16.66 -1.16
N ILE A 225 8.67 -15.73 -2.10
CA ILE A 225 9.44 -15.74 -3.36
C ILE A 225 10.94 -15.60 -3.06
N ALA A 226 11.34 -14.67 -2.19
CA ALA A 226 12.74 -14.49 -1.83
C ALA A 226 13.38 -15.77 -1.25
N ARG A 227 12.63 -16.56 -0.45
CA ARG A 227 13.09 -17.85 0.07
C ARG A 227 13.24 -18.92 -1.02
N LEU A 228 12.31 -18.94 -1.99
CA LEU A 228 12.25 -19.99 -3.02
C LEU A 228 13.29 -19.82 -4.10
N THR A 229 13.57 -18.59 -4.53
CA THR A 229 14.59 -18.32 -5.55
C THR A 229 16.00 -18.31 -4.98
N GLY A 230 16.19 -18.75 -3.72
CA GLY A 230 17.51 -18.74 -3.10
C GLY A 230 18.15 -17.35 -3.06
N VAL A 231 17.37 -16.28 -3.25
CA VAL A 231 17.79 -14.89 -2.99
C VAL A 231 17.82 -14.72 -1.47
N LYS A 232 18.68 -15.52 -0.82
CA LYS A 232 19.32 -15.14 0.40
C LYS A 232 20.07 -13.86 0.05
N THR A 233 19.50 -12.73 0.48
CA THR A 233 20.30 -11.55 0.83
C THR A 233 21.18 -10.90 -0.24
N ALA A 234 20.84 -10.94 -1.54
CA ALA A 234 21.51 -10.04 -2.50
C ALA A 234 21.22 -8.54 -2.23
N VAL A 235 20.18 -8.20 -1.46
CA VAL A 235 19.96 -6.82 -0.96
C VAL A 235 20.91 -6.48 0.21
N ALA A 236 21.50 -7.49 0.87
CA ALA A 236 22.55 -7.26 1.86
C ALA A 236 23.95 -7.23 1.21
N GLU A 237 24.16 -7.95 0.11
CA GLU A 237 25.49 -8.10 -0.51
C GLU A 237 25.75 -7.08 -1.64
N LYS A 238 24.72 -6.53 -2.31
CA LYS A 238 24.90 -5.48 -3.33
C LYS A 238 25.34 -4.12 -2.77
N GLY A 239 25.53 -4.03 -1.44
CA GLY A 239 26.15 -2.90 -0.75
C GLY A 239 27.64 -3.09 -0.44
N GLU A 240 28.21 -4.28 -0.68
CA GLU A 240 29.62 -4.59 -0.43
C GLU A 240 30.48 -4.60 -1.71
N GLY A 241 29.89 -4.25 -2.87
CA GLY A 241 30.55 -4.29 -4.19
C GLY A 241 30.65 -2.94 -4.90
N PHE A 242 30.76 -1.83 -4.18
CA PHE A 242 31.26 -0.58 -4.74
C PHE A 242 32.34 -0.06 -3.80
N VAL A 243 33.54 -0.58 -4.01
CA VAL A 243 34.81 -0.02 -3.55
C VAL A 243 34.99 1.36 -4.20
#